data_AF-A0A942BNR0-F1
#
_entry.id   AF-A0A942BNR0-F1
#
_cell.length_a   1.000
_cell.length_b   1.000
_cell.length_c   1.000
_cell.angle_alpha   90.00
_cell.angle_beta   90.00
_cell.angle_gamma   90.00
#
_symmetry.space_group_name_H-M   'P 1'
#
loop_
_entity.id
_entity.type
_entity.pdbx_description
1 polymer ?
#
loop_
_entity_poly.entity_id
_entity_poly.type
_entity_poly.pdbx_seq_one_letter_code
_entity_poly.pdbx_strand_id
1 'polypeptide(L)'
;MASLKDRVAQLPKREATEAEVRSVAERGGLVVLLQHGEPIGALVSLEELGFILDARDAEAEDTLRGVDEVPSGAHGAARKDH
;
A
#
# COMPACT_ATOMS: atom_id res chain seq x y z
N MET A 1 0.65 -12.49 15.18
CA MET A 1 -0.27 -11.54 14.51
C MET A 1 -0.62 -12.15 13.15
N ALA A 2 -1.90 -12.27 12.78
CA ALA A 2 -2.29 -12.87 11.50
C ALA A 2 -1.99 -11.89 10.35
N SER A 3 -1.40 -12.37 9.25
CA SER A 3 -1.13 -11.55 8.08
C SER A 3 -2.42 -11.16 7.34
N LEU A 4 -2.39 -10.12 6.50
CA LEU A 4 -3.53 -9.77 5.64
C LEU A 4 -3.93 -10.95 4.73
N LYS A 5 -2.95 -11.72 4.27
CA LYS A 5 -3.17 -12.95 3.49
C LYS A 5 -3.97 -13.99 4.28
N ASP A 6 -3.62 -14.22 5.55
CA ASP A 6 -4.34 -15.17 6.42
C ASP A 6 -5.78 -14.73 6.67
N ARG A 7 -5.99 -13.42 6.85
CA ARG A 7 -7.33 -12.85 7.04
C ARG A 7 -8.19 -13.00 5.79
N VAL A 8 -7.66 -12.76 4.60
CA VAL A 8 -8.39 -12.93 3.33
C VAL A 8 -8.75 -14.41 3.10
N ALA A 9 -7.85 -15.34 3.46
CA ALA A 9 -8.09 -16.77 3.33
C ALA A 9 -9.25 -17.27 4.22
N GLN A 10 -9.56 -16.56 5.31
CA GLN A 10 -10.65 -16.88 6.25
C GLN A 10 -12.01 -16.29 5.85
N LEU A 11 -12.07 -15.41 4.85
CA LEU A 11 -13.33 -14.83 4.39
C LEU A 11 -14.18 -15.89 3.65
N PRO A 12 -15.52 -15.81 3.74
CA PRO A 12 -16.41 -16.70 3.00
C PRO A 12 -16.18 -16.54 1.50
N LYS A 13 -15.72 -17.64 0.87
CA LYS A 13 -15.43 -17.68 -0.58
C LYS A 13 -16.68 -18.14 -1.30
N ARG A 14 -17.15 -17.32 -2.23
CA ARG A 14 -18.23 -17.67 -3.17
C ARG A 14 -17.91 -17.09 -4.53
N GLU A 15 -18.48 -17.69 -5.56
CA GLU A 15 -18.51 -17.06 -6.87
C GLU A 15 -19.38 -15.80 -6.81
N ALA A 16 -18.92 -14.76 -7.51
CA ALA A 16 -19.63 -13.51 -7.68
C ALA A 16 -19.87 -13.31 -9.18
N THR A 17 -21.06 -12.85 -9.51
CA THR A 17 -21.41 -12.46 -10.87
C THR A 17 -20.74 -11.12 -11.23
N GLU A 18 -20.62 -10.83 -12.53
CA GLU A 18 -20.07 -9.55 -12.99
C GLU A 18 -20.86 -8.35 -12.42
N ALA A 19 -22.19 -8.46 -12.34
CA ALA A 19 -23.04 -7.42 -11.78
C ALA A 19 -22.75 -7.17 -10.29
N GLU A 20 -22.53 -8.22 -9.51
CA GLU A 20 -22.15 -8.09 -8.10
C GLU A 20 -20.77 -7.44 -7.95
N VAL A 21 -19.79 -7.88 -8.75
CA VAL A 21 -18.42 -7.32 -8.76
C VAL A 21 -18.46 -5.82 -9.09
N ARG A 22 -19.15 -5.45 -10.17
CA ARG A 22 -19.30 -4.05 -10.60
C ARG A 22 -19.98 -3.21 -9.53
N SER A 23 -21.06 -3.72 -8.93
CA SER A 23 -21.79 -3.02 -7.87
C SER A 23 -20.95 -2.80 -6.60
N VAL A 24 -20.06 -3.73 -6.25
CA VAL A 24 -19.12 -3.54 -5.13
C VAL A 24 -18.09 -2.47 -5.46
N ALA A 25 -17.46 -2.55 -6.64
CA ALA A 25 -16.45 -1.58 -7.06
C ALA A 25 -17.03 -0.15 -7.17
N GLU A 26 -18.25 0.01 -7.71
CA GLU A 26 -18.94 1.31 -7.82
C GLU A 26 -19.27 1.94 -6.46
N ARG A 27 -19.38 1.15 -5.39
CA ARG A 27 -19.64 1.63 -4.02
C ARG A 27 -18.36 1.91 -3.23
N GLY A 28 -17.18 1.86 -3.85
CA GLY A 28 -15.89 1.95 -3.15
C GLY A 28 -15.59 0.70 -2.34
N GLY A 29 -16.04 -0.46 -2.81
CA GLY A 29 -15.70 -1.74 -2.22
C GLY A 29 -14.50 -2.38 -2.92
N LEU A 30 -13.70 -3.13 -2.17
CA LEU A 30 -12.62 -3.95 -2.69
C LEU A 30 -13.13 -5.34 -3.08
N VAL A 31 -12.86 -5.77 -4.32
CA VAL A 31 -13.12 -7.15 -4.77
C VAL A 31 -11.78 -7.88 -4.91
N VAL A 32 -11.58 -8.97 -4.16
CA VAL A 32 -10.37 -9.78 -4.26
C VAL A 32 -10.57 -10.92 -5.26
N LEU A 33 -9.68 -11.04 -6.24
CA LEU A 33 -9.68 -12.12 -7.23
C LEU A 33 -8.87 -13.30 -6.69
N LEU A 34 -9.50 -14.48 -6.63
CA LEU A 34 -8.89 -15.71 -6.16
C LEU A 34 -8.69 -16.69 -7.32
N GLN A 35 -7.51 -17.30 -7.42
CA GLN A 35 -7.23 -18.44 -8.30
C GLN A 35 -6.75 -19.61 -7.45
N HIS A 36 -7.40 -20.77 -7.57
CA HIS A 36 -7.14 -21.93 -6.71
C HIS A 36 -7.19 -21.61 -5.20
N GLY A 37 -8.02 -20.62 -4.80
CA GLY A 37 -8.19 -20.21 -3.42
C GLY A 37 -7.14 -19.22 -2.90
N GLU A 38 -6.15 -18.87 -3.71
CA GLU A 38 -5.09 -17.89 -3.43
C GLU A 38 -5.38 -16.54 -4.09
N PRO A 39 -5.10 -15.41 -3.42
CA PRO A 39 -5.29 -14.08 -3.99
C PRO A 39 -4.28 -13.79 -5.10
N ILE A 40 -4.78 -13.46 -6.28
CA ILE A 40 -3.95 -13.09 -7.46
C ILE A 40 -4.06 -11.61 -7.83
N GLY A 41 -5.07 -10.91 -7.31
CA GLY A 41 -5.29 -9.50 -7.60
C GLY A 41 -6.51 -8.95 -6.86
N ALA A 42 -6.79 -7.67 -7.09
CA ALA A 42 -7.99 -7.02 -6.59
C ALA A 42 -8.53 -6.00 -7.61
N LEU A 43 -9.84 -5.80 -7.61
CA LEU A 43 -10.52 -4.72 -8.31
C LEU A 43 -10.96 -3.68 -7.28
N VAL A 44 -10.69 -2.43 -7.59
CA VAL A 44 -10.91 -1.24 -6.75
C VAL A 44 -11.33 -0.10 -7.69
N SER A 45 -12.05 0.90 -7.20
CA SER A 45 -12.36 2.07 -8.02
C SER A 45 -11.09 2.89 -8.31
N LEU A 46 -11.05 3.60 -9.45
CA LEU A 46 -9.90 4.46 -9.76
C LEU A 46 -9.68 5.56 -8.70
N GLU A 47 -10.77 6.04 -8.09
CA GLU A 47 -10.74 7.01 -7.01
C GLU A 47 -10.05 6.44 -5.75
N GLU A 48 -10.42 5.24 -5.33
CA GLU A 48 -9.76 4.58 -4.19
C GLU A 48 -8.29 4.22 -4.50
N LEU A 49 -7.99 3.82 -5.74
CA LEU A 49 -6.61 3.57 -6.15
C LEU A 49 -5.77 4.87 -6.04
N GLY A 50 -6.33 6.00 -6.49
CA GLY A 50 -5.71 7.31 -6.34
C GLY A 50 -5.39 7.62 -4.87
N PHE A 51 -6.38 7.47 -3.99
CA PHE A 51 -6.20 7.70 -2.55
C PHE A 51 -5.09 6.83 -1.94
N ILE A 52 -5.02 5.54 -2.30
CA ILE A 52 -3.98 4.63 -1.80
C ILE A 52 -2.59 5.06 -2.29
N LEU A 53 -2.48 5.48 -3.54
CA LEU A 53 -1.19 5.93 -4.11
C LEU A 53 -0.76 7.26 -3.50
N ASP A 54 -1.67 8.22 -3.39
CA ASP A 54 -1.41 9.53 -2.77
C ASP A 54 -0.96 9.38 -1.31
N ALA A 55 -1.55 8.43 -0.56
CA ALA A 55 -1.12 8.14 0.80
C ALA A 55 0.33 7.60 0.86
N ARG A 56 0.74 6.78 -0.12
CA ARG A 56 2.13 6.30 -0.19
C ARG A 56 3.10 7.41 -0.59
N ASP A 57 2.69 8.31 -1.48
CA ASP A 57 3.51 9.45 -1.88
C ASP A 57 3.65 10.45 -0.72
N ALA A 58 2.59 10.70 0.06
CA ALA A 58 2.66 11.50 1.27
C ALA A 58 3.63 10.91 2.32
N GLU A 59 3.58 9.58 2.54
CA GLU A 59 4.54 8.89 3.43
C GLU A 59 6.00 8.97 2.91
N ALA A 60 6.18 8.91 1.59
CA ALA A 60 7.50 9.03 0.96
C ALA A 60 8.05 10.46 1.06
N GLU A 61 7.23 11.48 0.87
CA GLU A 61 7.61 12.88 1.05
C GLU A 61 7.98 13.20 2.51
N ASP A 62 7.22 12.68 3.49
CA ASP A 62 7.54 12.84 4.91
C ASP A 62 8.89 12.20 5.29
N THR A 63 9.21 11.05 4.70
CA THR A 63 10.50 10.38 4.88
C THR A 63 11.66 11.22 4.34
N LEU A 64 11.48 11.88 3.19
CA LEU A 64 12.51 12.73 2.59
C LEU A 64 12.70 14.05 3.36
N ARG A 65 11.63 14.64 3.90
CA ARG A 65 11.73 15.86 4.73
C ARG A 65 12.46 15.61 6.06
N GLY A 66 12.36 14.41 6.61
CA GLY A 66 13.12 14.02 7.82
C GLY A 66 14.64 13.91 7.62
N VAL A 67 15.15 13.91 6.38
CA VAL A 67 16.59 13.87 6.07
C VAL A 67 17.19 15.28 6.01
N ASP A 68 16.39 16.31 5.73
CA ASP A 68 16.84 17.72 5.68
C ASP A 68 17.03 18.34 7.08
N GLU A 69 16.52 17.67 8.13
CA GLU A 69 16.69 18.07 9.54
C GLU A 69 17.93 17.46 10.21
N VAL A 70 18.82 16.78 9.48
CA VAL A 70 20.13 16.41 10.03
C VAL A 70 20.95 17.69 10.18
N PRO A 71 21.24 18.18 11.41
CA PRO A 71 22.08 19.35 11.56
C PRO A 71 23.43 19.03 10.94
N SER A 72 23.87 19.86 9.98
CA SER A 72 25.17 19.75 9.28
C SER A 72 26.40 19.92 10.18
N GLY A 73 26.25 19.74 11.49
CA GLY A 73 27.26 19.96 12.51
C GLY A 73 27.90 18.68 13.01
N ALA A 74 28.60 17.91 12.15
CA ALA A 74 29.74 17.09 12.56
C ALA A 74 30.48 16.51 11.34
N HIS A 75 31.61 17.12 10.99
CA HIS A 75 32.91 16.49 10.62
C HIS A 75 33.76 17.45 9.77
N GLY A 76 33.89 18.70 10.25
CA GLY A 76 35.14 19.42 10.16
C GLY A 76 36.02 19.01 11.35
N ALA A 77 36.83 17.95 11.21
CA ALA A 77 37.90 17.65 12.14
C ALA A 77 39.03 16.87 11.43
N ALA A 78 40.04 17.62 11.01
CA ALA A 78 41.47 17.28 10.93
C ALA A 78 41.89 15.85 10.53
N ARG A 79 42.71 15.77 9.47
CA ARG A 79 44.14 15.43 9.62
C ARG A 79 44.96 15.88 8.40
N LYS A 80 45.81 16.87 8.66
CA LYS A 80 47.12 17.04 8.01
C LYS A 80 47.99 15.83 8.38
N ASP A 81 49.01 15.57 7.57
CA ASP A 81 50.11 14.63 7.77
C ASP A 81 49.93 13.27 7.08
N HIS A 82 50.13 13.23 5.76
CA HIS A 82 51.23 12.46 5.16
C HIS A 82 51.48 12.90 3.70
#